data_AF-A0A9X8ZZY1-F1
#
_entry.id   AF-A0A9X8ZZY1-F1
#
_cell.length_a   1.000
_cell.length_b   1.000
_cell.length_c   1.000
_cell.angle_alpha   90.00
_cell.angle_beta   90.00
_cell.angle_gamma   90.00
#
_symmetry.space_group_name_H-M   'P 1'
#
loop_
_entity.id
_entity.type
_entity.pdbx_description
1 polymer ?
#
loop_
_entity_poly.entity_id
_entity_poly.type
_entity_poly.pdbx_seq_one_letter_code
_entity_poly.pdbx_strand_id
1 'polypeptide(L)' 'MKTTDSKGLLGNRVYLQVFSAYSLLMLGVFIDMLAIMTIVGFEWEVDPTMIGLIPVAYALPGIIF' A
#
# COMPACT_ATOMS: atom_id res chain seq x y z
N MET A 1 10.65 41.70 -11.40
CA MET A 1 10.27 40.28 -11.66
C MET A 1 10.58 39.51 -10.38
N LYS A 2 9.56 39.11 -9.59
CA LYS A 2 9.80 38.33 -8.35
C LYS A 2 10.20 36.92 -8.75
N THR A 3 11.46 36.56 -8.55
CA THR A 3 11.93 35.18 -8.70
C THR A 3 11.31 34.38 -7.57
N THR A 4 10.26 33.62 -7.87
CA THR A 4 9.70 32.68 -6.91
C THR A 4 10.72 31.57 -6.77
N ASP A 5 11.37 31.47 -5.61
CA ASP A 5 12.13 30.27 -5.25
C ASP A 5 11.16 29.09 -5.33
N SER A 6 11.26 28.30 -6.40
CA SER A 6 10.45 27.10 -6.62
C SER A 6 10.92 26.02 -5.65
N LYS A 7 10.57 26.17 -4.37
CA LYS A 7 10.68 25.09 -3.39
C LYS A 7 9.80 23.95 -3.92
N GLY A 8 10.44 22.87 -4.39
CA GLY A 8 9.73 21.69 -4.88
C GLY A 8 8.86 21.04 -3.80
N LEU A 9 8.15 19.96 -4.14
CA LEU A 9 7.25 19.26 -3.20
C LEU A 9 7.94 18.86 -1.89
N LEU A 10 9.22 18.50 -1.95
CA LEU A 10 10.04 18.17 -0.77
C LEU A 10 10.34 19.37 0.13
N GLY A 11 10.16 20.60 -0.35
CA GLY A 11 10.25 21.81 0.47
C GLY A 11 8.97 22.14 1.24
N ASN A 12 7.87 21.43 0.95
CA ASN A 12 6.59 21.62 1.64
C ASN A 12 6.46 20.64 2.81
N ARG A 13 6.51 21.17 4.04
CA ARG A 13 6.42 20.38 5.27
C ARG A 13 5.11 19.63 5.43
N VAL A 14 3.98 20.22 5.02
CA VAL A 14 2.66 19.57 5.09
C VAL A 14 2.62 18.39 4.12
N TYR A 15 3.12 18.59 2.90
CA TYR A 15 3.25 17.51 1.93
C TYR A 15 4.08 16.35 2.48
N LEU A 16 5.29 16.64 3.00
CA LEU A 16 6.17 15.60 3.54
C LEU A 16 5.53 14.81 4.70
N GLN A 17 4.78 15.47 5.57
CA GLN A 17 4.10 14.83 6.69
C GLN A 17 2.99 13.88 6.22
N VAL A 18 2.14 14.33 5.30
CA VAL A 18 1.05 13.51 4.78
C VAL A 18 1.60 12.37 3.92
N PHE A 19 2.60 12.67 3.08
CA PHE A 19 3.26 11.68 2.24
C PHE A 19 3.89 10.57 3.08
N SER A 20 4.68 10.91 4.11
CA SER A 20 5.34 9.91 4.95
C SER A 20 4.33 9.07 5.73
N ALA A 21 3.27 9.70 6.28
CA ALA A 21 2.20 8.98 6.96
C ALA A 21 1.49 7.98 6.02
N TYR A 22 1.14 8.42 4.81
CA TYR A 22 0.50 7.56 3.83
C TYR A 22 1.43 6.45 3.32
N SER A 23 2.70 6.75 3.08
CA SER A 23 3.69 5.74 2.68
C SER A 23 3.86 4.66 3.74
N LEU A 24 3.90 5.03 5.03
CA LEU A 24 3.97 4.05 6.13
C LEU A 24 2.70 3.21 6.23
N LEU A 25 1.52 3.82 6.04
CA LEU A 25 0.25 3.09 5.98
C LEU A 25 0.27 2.06 4.84
N MET A 26 0.64 2.48 3.63
CA MET A 26 0.68 1.58 2.45
C MET A 26 1.75 0.50 2.58
N LEU A 27 2.87 0.80 3.25
CA LEU A 27 3.87 -0.22 3.59
C LEU A 27 3.25 -1.29 4.48
N GLY A 28 2.51 -0.90 5.53
CA GLY A 28 1.79 -1.83 6.40
C GLY A 28 0.85 -2.75 5.60
N VAL A 29 0.02 -2.16 4.73
CA VAL A 29 -0.89 -2.92 3.85
C VAL A 29 -0.14 -3.93 2.98
N PHE A 30 1.02 -3.56 2.44
CA PHE A 30 1.84 -4.46 1.64
C PHE A 30 2.39 -5.63 2.47
N ILE A 31 2.90 -5.36 3.67
CA ILE A 31 3.44 -6.39 4.57
C ILE A 31 2.32 -7.32 5.06
N ASP A 32 1.15 -6.79 5.40
CA ASP A 32 -0.01 -7.59 5.79
C ASP A 32 -0.41 -8.55 4.67
N MET A 33 -0.39 -8.10 3.41
CA MET A 33 -0.68 -8.96 2.27
C MET A 33 0.36 -10.08 2.11
N LEU A 34 1.65 -9.81 2.33
CA LEU A 34 2.69 -10.84 2.35
C LEU A 34 2.47 -11.84 3.48
N ALA A 35 2.13 -11.38 4.69
CA ALA A 35 1.88 -12.24 5.84
C ALA A 35 0.68 -13.17 5.60
N ILE A 36 -0.40 -12.67 4.99
CA ILE A 36 -1.55 -13.50 4.61
C ILE A 36 -1.12 -14.54 3.58
N MET A 37 -0.41 -14.15 2.53
CA MET A 37 0.05 -15.08 1.49
C MET A 37 0.96 -16.18 2.05
N THR A 38 1.86 -15.85 2.97
CA THR A 38 2.74 -16.84 3.59
C THR A 38 1.97 -17.79 4.50
N ILE A 39 1.07 -17.29 5.36
CA ILE A 39 0.25 -18.15 6.22
C ILE A 39 -0.60 -19.10 5.37
N VAL A 40 -1.31 -18.57 4.37
CA VAL A 40 -2.18 -19.37 3.50
C VAL A 40 -1.38 -20.38 2.67
N GLY A 41 -0.18 -20.03 2.22
CA GLY A 41 0.68 -20.93 1.47
C GLY A 41 1.36 -22.00 2.31
N PHE A 42 1.84 -21.68 3.51
CA PHE A 42 2.63 -22.60 4.34
C PHE A 42 1.80 -23.39 5.35
N GLU A 43 0.79 -22.77 5.97
CA GLU A 43 -0.02 -23.43 7.00
C GLU A 43 -1.25 -24.12 6.40
N TRP A 44 -1.87 -23.49 5.40
CA TRP A 44 -3.10 -24.01 4.80
C TRP A 44 -2.86 -24.78 3.50
N GLU A 45 -1.60 -24.86 3.05
CA GLU A 45 -1.16 -25.61 1.85
C GLU A 45 -2.00 -25.30 0.60
N VAL A 46 -2.47 -24.06 0.47
CA VAL A 46 -3.33 -23.65 -0.63
C VAL A 46 -2.54 -23.55 -1.93
N ASP A 47 -3.13 -24.02 -3.03
CA ASP A 47 -2.49 -23.95 -4.35
C ASP A 47 -2.18 -22.49 -4.77
N PRO A 48 -1.02 -22.23 -5.43
CA PRO A 48 -0.62 -20.89 -5.84
C PRO A 48 -1.66 -20.13 -6.67
N THR A 49 -2.49 -20.82 -7.46
CA THR A 49 -3.56 -20.20 -8.25
C THR A 49 -4.61 -19.54 -7.35
N MET A 50 -4.97 -20.19 -6.24
CA MET A 50 -5.92 -19.67 -5.27
C MET A 50 -5.30 -18.57 -4.40
N ILE A 51 -4.02 -18.67 -4.06
CA ILE A 51 -3.26 -17.59 -3.39
C ILE A 51 -3.26 -16.32 -4.26
N GLY A 52 -3.13 -16.47 -5.58
CA GLY A 52 -3.21 -15.37 -6.55
C GLY A 52 -4.54 -14.60 -6.54
N LEU A 53 -5.60 -15.16 -5.97
CA LEU A 53 -6.90 -14.49 -5.82
C LEU A 53 -7.01 -13.65 -4.55
N ILE A 54 -6.08 -13.76 -3.60
CA ILE A 54 -6.09 -12.98 -2.36
C ILE A 54 -6.12 -11.45 -2.63
N PRO A 55 -5.29 -10.89 -3.54
CA PRO A 55 -5.38 -9.47 -3.88
C PRO A 55 -6.71 -9.07 -4.51
N VAL A 56 -7.31 -9.98 -5.31
CA VAL A 56 -8.61 -9.75 -5.95
C VAL A 56 -9.71 -9.70 -4.89
N ALA A 57 -9.70 -10.65 -3.95
CA ALA A 57 -10.63 -10.68 -2.83
C ALA A 57 -10.45 -9.46 -1.89
N TYR A 58 -9.21 -9.01 -1.67
CA TYR A 58 -8.92 -7.82 -0.88
C TYR A 58 -9.42 -6.52 -1.54
N ALA A 59 -9.29 -6.42 -2.87
CA ALA A 59 -9.79 -5.26 -3.62
C ALA A 59 -11.32 -5.25 -3.78
N LEU A 60 -11.95 -6.42 -3.72
CA LEU A 60 -13.37 -6.60 -4.03
C LEU A 60 -14.31 -5.65 -3.25
N PRO A 61 -14.20 -5.47 -1.92
CA PRO A 61 -15.09 -4.59 -1.16
C PRO A 61 -15.07 -3.14 -1.66
N GLY A 62 -13.90 -2.63 -2.08
CA GLY A 62 -13.77 -1.26 -2.59
C GLY A 62 -14.31 -1.06 -4.01
N ILE A 63 -14.73 -2.14 -4.68
CA ILE A 63 -15.38 -2.10 -6.00
C ILE A 63 -16.90 -2.18 -5.86
N ILE A 64 -17.39 -2.99 -4.91
CA ILE A 64 -18.81 -3.32 -4.78
C ILE A 64 -19.57 -2.46 -3.77
N PHE A 65 -18.88 -1.75 -2.87
CA PHE A 65 -19.46 -0.87 -1.85
C PHE A 65 -18.81 0.51 -1.91
#